data_AF-A0A317I0I5-F1
#
_entry.id   AF-A0A317I0I5-F1
#
_cell.length_a   1.000
_cell.length_b   1.000
_cell.length_c   1.000
_cell.angle_alpha   90.00
_cell.angle_beta   90.00
_cell.angle_gamma   90.00
#
_symmetry.space_group_name_H-M   'P 1'
#
loop_
_entity.id
_entity.type
_entity.pdbx_description
1 polymer ?
#
loop_
_entity_poly.entity_id
_entity_poly.type
_entity_poly.pdbx_seq_one_letter_code
_entity_poly.pdbx_strand_id
1 'polypeptide(L)'
;MVVAVLAGVCLLPNQAAAQQVSIEKTKGTTVYTPATLTLTADTSTINSCAEVPVVHLIARATSPDGNPIRYRWSTNNGHINGDGASVNWDLAGLAPGYYKASVETITGTSDNECQAFSSTNVLVTPCPPAPPVCPTVSISCPTDIAIDRPLTFSANLSGGSGSIAPIYNWTVSAGTIIDGQGTSSIKIDTAGLAGQTVRATLSMGGYTLDCSASCAVQMPVPIPSSRKFDEFPAISRNDEKARLDNLAVELQNDPTATAYVIVHPGRNSKSGDVQRHTSRVVDYLVNTRAIDSKRIVTLVGATQEELMVELWLRPQGATPPRP
;
A
#
# COMPACT_ATOMS: atom_id res chain seq x y z
N MET A 1 -15.17 6.23 41.68
CA MET A 1 -15.46 5.88 43.09
C MET A 1 -15.90 7.15 43.80
N VAL A 2 -17.21 7.34 43.99
CA VAL A 2 -17.79 8.45 44.76
C VAL A 2 -18.95 7.85 45.57
N VAL A 3 -18.92 7.99 46.90
CA VAL A 3 -19.96 7.52 47.83
C VAL A 3 -20.47 8.75 48.57
N ALA A 4 -21.79 8.94 48.60
CA ALA A 4 -22.46 9.99 49.36
C ALA A 4 -23.41 9.36 50.39
N VAL A 5 -23.36 9.83 51.64
CA VAL A 5 -24.21 9.39 52.77
C VAL A 5 -24.78 10.64 53.44
N LEU A 6 -26.08 10.66 53.76
CA LEU A 6 -26.79 11.77 54.43
C LEU A 6 -27.69 11.21 55.55
N ALA A 7 -27.68 11.84 56.72
CA ALA A 7 -28.47 11.49 57.91
C ALA A 7 -29.20 12.73 58.50
N GLY A 8 -30.42 12.57 59.02
CA GLY A 8 -31.27 13.65 59.58
C GLY A 8 -31.73 13.38 61.02
N VAL A 9 -31.92 14.45 61.81
CA VAL A 9 -32.16 14.48 63.28
C VAL A 9 -33.47 15.25 63.60
N CYS A 10 -34.19 14.91 64.68
CA CYS A 10 -35.16 15.81 65.35
C CYS A 10 -35.35 15.56 66.86
N LEU A 11 -35.69 16.64 67.59
CA LEU A 11 -35.72 16.84 69.05
C LEU A 11 -37.16 16.88 69.65
N LEU A 12 -37.30 16.56 70.96
CA LEU A 12 -38.51 16.60 71.81
C LEU A 12 -38.58 17.86 72.71
N PRO A 13 -39.76 18.21 73.28
CA PRO A 13 -40.02 18.03 74.74
C PRO A 13 -41.53 17.86 75.10
N ASN A 14 -42.06 17.75 76.34
CA ASN A 14 -41.77 17.03 77.60
C ASN A 14 -43.00 17.20 78.56
N GLN A 15 -43.08 16.39 79.66
CA GLN A 15 -43.93 16.42 80.89
C GLN A 15 -45.02 15.32 81.01
N ALA A 16 -44.88 14.26 81.85
CA ALA A 16 -44.91 14.11 83.33
C ALA A 16 -46.35 13.93 83.89
N ALA A 17 -46.73 13.01 84.79
CA ALA A 17 -46.12 11.88 85.51
C ALA A 17 -47.25 11.02 86.17
N ALA A 18 -47.05 9.71 86.38
CA ALA A 18 -47.55 8.93 87.54
C ALA A 18 -46.98 7.48 87.52
N GLN A 19 -46.52 7.01 88.68
CA GLN A 19 -45.71 5.80 88.90
C GLN A 19 -46.54 4.54 89.21
N GLN A 20 -46.09 3.38 88.72
CA GLN A 20 -46.23 2.07 89.38
C GLN A 20 -44.97 1.22 89.14
N VAL A 21 -44.58 0.44 90.15
CA VAL A 21 -43.25 -0.16 90.36
C VAL A 21 -43.12 -1.56 89.72
N SER A 22 -42.16 -1.65 88.80
CA SER A 22 -41.25 -2.75 88.42
C SER A 22 -41.75 -4.18 88.16
N ILE A 23 -41.80 -4.53 86.87
CA ILE A 23 -40.96 -5.60 86.32
C ILE A 23 -40.06 -4.92 85.28
N GLU A 24 -38.77 -4.77 85.58
CA GLU A 24 -37.78 -4.27 84.62
C GLU A 24 -37.60 -5.31 83.50
N LYS A 25 -38.38 -5.17 82.43
CA LYS A 25 -37.93 -5.62 81.11
C LYS A 25 -37.05 -4.47 80.60
N THR A 26 -35.74 -4.65 80.65
CA THR A 26 -34.76 -3.74 80.08
C THR A 26 -35.18 -3.43 78.65
N LYS A 27 -35.81 -2.26 78.43
CA LYS A 27 -36.14 -1.77 77.10
C LYS A 27 -34.80 -1.31 76.53
N GLY A 28 -34.10 -2.25 75.89
CA GLY A 28 -32.84 -1.97 75.24
C GLY A 28 -33.00 -0.72 74.39
N THR A 29 -32.19 0.28 74.67
CA THR A 29 -32.01 1.43 73.79
C THR A 29 -31.52 0.88 72.46
N THR A 30 -32.42 0.74 71.48
CA THR A 30 -32.06 0.33 70.13
C THR A 30 -31.15 1.41 69.57
N VAL A 31 -29.85 1.16 69.57
CA VAL A 31 -28.88 2.01 68.89
C VAL A 31 -29.16 1.85 67.40
N TYR A 32 -29.83 2.84 66.81
CA TYR A 32 -30.18 2.81 65.39
C TYR A 32 -28.92 3.03 64.55
N THR A 33 -28.26 1.95 64.17
CA THR A 33 -27.24 1.99 63.12
C THR A 33 -27.97 1.96 61.77
N PRO A 34 -27.68 2.87 60.82
CA PRO A 34 -28.36 2.87 59.54
C PRO A 34 -27.93 1.66 58.70
N ALA A 35 -28.87 1.06 57.96
CA ALA A 35 -28.55 0.02 56.99
C ALA A 35 -27.56 0.56 55.94
N THR A 36 -26.50 -0.19 55.64
CA THR A 36 -25.53 0.18 54.59
C THR A 36 -25.77 -0.65 53.35
N LEU A 37 -25.61 -0.04 52.17
CA LEU A 37 -25.71 -0.71 50.88
C LEU A 37 -24.62 -0.18 49.94
N THR A 38 -23.81 -1.09 49.40
CA THR A 38 -22.85 -0.78 48.34
C THR A 38 -23.09 -1.68 47.14
N LEU A 39 -23.26 -1.07 45.97
CA LEU A 39 -23.37 -1.77 44.69
C LEU A 39 -22.06 -1.66 43.92
N THR A 40 -21.53 -2.81 43.48
CA THR A 40 -20.34 -2.88 42.63
C THR A 40 -20.64 -3.69 41.37
N ALA A 41 -20.15 -3.20 40.23
CA ALA A 41 -20.09 -3.96 38.98
C ALA A 41 -18.67 -4.47 38.77
N ASP A 42 -18.51 -5.65 38.16
CA ASP A 42 -17.22 -6.21 37.76
C ASP A 42 -16.54 -5.39 36.65
N THR A 43 -17.33 -4.80 35.74
CA THR A 43 -16.89 -3.82 34.74
C THR A 43 -17.83 -2.62 34.68
N SER A 44 -17.29 -1.48 34.26
CA SER A 44 -18.07 -0.25 33.99
C SER A 44 -18.20 0.05 32.49
N THR A 45 -17.56 -0.76 31.64
CA THR A 45 -17.54 -0.57 30.18
C THR A 45 -17.63 -1.91 29.46
N ILE A 46 -18.44 -1.99 28.40
CA ILE A 46 -18.56 -3.19 27.56
C ILE A 46 -18.74 -2.82 26.09
N ASN A 47 -18.11 -3.54 25.18
CA ASN A 47 -18.29 -3.31 23.74
C ASN A 47 -19.62 -3.92 23.28
N SER A 48 -20.32 -3.26 22.37
CA SER A 48 -21.59 -3.74 21.80
C SER A 48 -21.47 -5.06 21.03
N CYS A 49 -20.26 -5.49 20.67
CA CYS A 49 -19.94 -6.78 20.05
C CYS A 49 -19.14 -7.71 20.98
N ALA A 50 -19.18 -7.48 22.29
CA ALA A 50 -18.69 -8.48 23.23
C ALA A 50 -19.44 -9.80 22.99
N GLU A 51 -18.72 -10.92 22.94
CA GLU A 51 -19.32 -12.25 22.75
C GLU A 51 -20.33 -12.59 23.87
N VAL A 52 -20.10 -12.06 25.07
CA VAL A 52 -20.99 -12.18 26.23
C VAL A 52 -21.16 -10.80 26.87
N PRO A 53 -22.19 -10.02 26.50
CA PRO A 53 -22.41 -8.67 27.01
C PRO A 53 -23.10 -8.68 28.39
N VAL A 54 -22.53 -9.40 29.35
CA VAL A 54 -23.11 -9.57 30.70
C VAL A 54 -22.21 -8.90 31.74
N VAL A 55 -22.81 -8.13 32.65
CA VAL A 55 -22.14 -7.46 33.77
C VAL A 55 -22.57 -8.12 35.07
N HIS A 56 -21.61 -8.51 35.90
CA HIS A 56 -21.90 -9.08 37.21
C HIS A 56 -22.06 -7.98 38.26
N LEU A 57 -23.24 -7.91 38.86
CA LEU A 57 -23.59 -6.92 39.88
C LEU A 57 -23.61 -7.58 41.27
N ILE A 58 -22.93 -6.96 42.22
CA ILE A 58 -22.86 -7.40 43.62
C ILE A 58 -23.33 -6.26 44.52
N ALA A 59 -24.43 -6.48 45.23
CA ALA A 59 -24.96 -5.62 46.26
C ALA A 59 -24.56 -6.16 47.64
N ARG A 60 -23.72 -5.43 48.38
CA ARG A 60 -23.40 -5.75 49.77
C ARG A 60 -24.24 -4.87 50.68
N ALA A 61 -25.16 -5.48 51.41
CA ALA A 61 -26.04 -4.80 52.35
C ALA A 61 -25.90 -5.37 53.76
N THR A 62 -26.06 -4.52 54.78
CA THR A 62 -26.08 -4.95 56.19
C THR A 62 -27.42 -4.62 56.85
N SER A 63 -27.98 -5.57 57.60
CA SER A 63 -29.16 -5.35 58.43
C SER A 63 -28.72 -5.12 59.89
N PRO A 64 -28.99 -3.92 60.45
CA PRO A 64 -28.69 -3.59 61.85
C PRO A 64 -29.26 -4.58 62.86
N ASP A 65 -30.50 -5.02 62.62
CA ASP A 65 -31.27 -5.84 63.55
C ASP A 65 -31.21 -7.35 63.21
N GLY A 66 -30.36 -7.74 62.25
CA GLY A 66 -30.24 -9.11 61.79
C GLY A 66 -31.45 -9.62 61.00
N ASN A 67 -32.38 -8.74 60.62
CA ASN A 67 -33.56 -9.09 59.84
C ASN A 67 -33.19 -9.51 58.40
N PRO A 68 -33.94 -10.43 57.78
CA PRO A 68 -33.73 -10.79 56.37
C PRO A 68 -33.75 -9.58 55.45
N ILE A 69 -32.86 -9.56 54.45
CA ILE A 69 -32.75 -8.47 53.47
C ILE A 69 -33.41 -8.93 52.16
N ARG A 70 -34.40 -8.15 51.70
CA ARG A 70 -35.03 -8.33 50.38
C ARG A 70 -34.39 -7.38 49.38
N TYR A 71 -34.04 -7.88 48.19
CA TYR A 71 -33.42 -7.10 47.11
C TYR A 71 -34.43 -6.87 45.99
N ARG A 72 -34.54 -5.63 45.53
CA ARG A 72 -35.37 -5.22 44.39
C ARG A 72 -34.49 -4.55 43.35
N TRP A 73 -34.23 -5.27 42.27
CA TRP A 73 -33.41 -4.80 41.15
C TRP A 73 -34.27 -4.09 40.11
N SER A 74 -33.73 -3.02 39.52
CA SER A 74 -34.34 -2.30 38.41
C SER A 74 -33.27 -1.80 37.44
N THR A 75 -33.61 -1.70 36.16
CA THR A 75 -32.72 -1.17 35.12
C THR A 75 -33.48 -0.30 34.13
N ASN A 76 -32.80 0.66 33.50
CA ASN A 76 -33.40 1.46 32.43
C ASN A 76 -33.53 0.68 31.10
N ASN A 77 -32.65 -0.28 30.85
CA ASN A 77 -32.66 -1.20 29.69
C ASN A 77 -31.84 -2.47 29.99
N GLY A 78 -31.94 -3.47 29.12
CA GLY A 78 -31.34 -4.79 29.33
C GLY A 78 -32.15 -5.63 30.31
N HIS A 79 -31.64 -6.81 30.65
CA HIS A 79 -32.34 -7.78 31.49
C HIS A 79 -31.48 -8.22 32.68
N ILE A 80 -32.02 -8.13 33.89
CA ILE A 80 -31.33 -8.62 35.10
C ILE A 80 -31.79 -10.04 35.36
N ASN A 81 -30.84 -10.98 35.28
CA ASN A 81 -31.01 -12.40 35.55
C ASN A 81 -30.51 -12.72 36.96
N GLY A 82 -31.39 -13.26 37.80
CA GLY A 82 -31.10 -13.67 39.18
C GLY A 82 -31.81 -12.82 40.23
N ASP A 83 -31.66 -13.22 41.47
CA ASP A 83 -32.26 -12.61 42.65
C ASP A 83 -31.25 -12.48 43.81
N GLY A 84 -31.62 -11.73 44.84
CA GLY A 84 -30.77 -11.55 46.02
C GLY A 84 -29.60 -10.59 45.81
N ALA A 85 -28.48 -10.88 46.47
CA ALA A 85 -27.33 -9.96 46.60
C ALA A 85 -26.42 -9.92 45.35
N SER A 86 -26.56 -10.86 44.42
CA SER A 86 -25.70 -10.99 43.25
C SER A 86 -26.54 -11.38 42.04
N VAL A 87 -26.43 -10.61 40.96
CA VAL A 87 -27.23 -10.80 39.74
C VAL A 87 -26.36 -10.56 38.49
N ASN A 88 -26.80 -11.13 37.37
CA ASN A 88 -26.18 -10.93 36.06
C ASN A 88 -27.03 -9.97 35.24
N TRP A 89 -26.45 -8.88 34.78
CA TRP A 89 -27.13 -7.90 33.95
C TRP A 89 -26.74 -8.08 32.48
N ASP A 90 -27.67 -8.60 31.70
CA ASP A 90 -27.54 -8.83 30.26
C ASP A 90 -27.85 -7.53 29.48
N LEU A 91 -26.85 -7.07 28.73
CA LEU A 91 -26.87 -5.87 27.89
C LEU A 91 -26.86 -6.23 26.39
N ALA A 92 -27.19 -7.47 26.01
CA ALA A 92 -27.18 -7.92 24.62
C ALA A 92 -28.10 -7.07 23.73
N GLY A 93 -27.59 -6.72 22.54
CA GLY A 93 -28.33 -5.97 21.51
C GLY A 93 -28.56 -4.48 21.83
N LEU A 94 -28.06 -3.98 22.95
CA LEU A 94 -28.17 -2.56 23.29
C LEU A 94 -27.23 -1.70 22.43
N ALA A 95 -27.73 -0.54 22.01
CA ALA A 95 -26.96 0.45 21.29
C ALA A 95 -25.89 1.10 22.19
N PRO A 96 -24.83 1.71 21.63
CA PRO A 96 -23.86 2.43 22.44
C PRO A 96 -24.50 3.56 23.27
N GLY A 97 -24.20 3.60 24.57
CA GLY A 97 -24.81 4.53 25.51
C GLY A 97 -24.60 4.16 26.97
N TYR A 98 -25.06 5.03 27.87
CA TYR A 98 -25.03 4.77 29.31
C TYR A 98 -26.31 4.07 29.75
N TYR A 99 -26.12 2.95 30.44
CA TYR A 99 -27.19 2.19 31.06
C TYR A 99 -27.03 2.20 32.57
N LYS A 100 -28.14 2.19 33.29
CA LYS A 100 -28.18 2.31 34.76
C LYS A 100 -28.92 1.13 35.37
N ALA A 101 -28.23 0.40 36.23
CA ALA A 101 -28.84 -0.58 37.13
C ALA A 101 -28.93 0.01 38.54
N SER A 102 -30.06 -0.22 39.19
CA SER A 102 -30.33 0.25 40.55
C SER A 102 -30.85 -0.90 41.41
N VAL A 103 -30.47 -0.92 42.67
CA VAL A 103 -30.93 -1.89 43.67
C VAL A 103 -31.46 -1.16 44.88
N GLU A 104 -32.64 -1.58 45.32
CA GLU A 104 -33.27 -1.16 46.56
C GLU A 104 -33.30 -2.37 47.49
N THR A 105 -32.80 -2.21 48.72
CA THR A 105 -32.85 -3.25 49.75
C THR A 105 -33.82 -2.88 50.84
N ILE A 106 -34.69 -3.82 51.22
CA ILE A 106 -35.69 -3.66 52.29
C ILE A 106 -35.38 -4.66 53.40
N THR A 107 -35.25 -4.18 54.64
CA THR A 107 -35.01 -5.01 55.83
C THR A 107 -35.83 -4.51 57.01
N GLY A 108 -36.38 -5.40 57.85
CA GLY A 108 -37.24 -5.03 58.97
C GLY A 108 -38.53 -5.85 59.05
N THR A 109 -39.36 -5.53 60.06
CA THR A 109 -40.71 -6.10 60.25
C THR A 109 -41.76 -5.13 59.70
N SER A 110 -43.03 -5.56 59.62
CA SER A 110 -44.14 -4.73 59.12
C SER A 110 -44.24 -3.35 59.78
N ASP A 111 -43.75 -3.24 61.01
CA ASP A 111 -43.89 -2.05 61.85
C ASP A 111 -42.65 -1.13 61.79
N ASN A 112 -41.52 -1.61 61.23
CA ASN A 112 -40.26 -0.86 61.10
C ASN A 112 -39.43 -1.39 59.91
N GLU A 113 -39.74 -0.92 58.69
CA GLU A 113 -38.94 -1.22 57.49
C GLU A 113 -37.85 -0.17 57.25
N CYS A 114 -36.63 -0.62 57.00
CA CYS A 114 -35.50 0.19 56.57
C CYS A 114 -35.22 -0.06 55.09
N GLN A 115 -35.02 1.02 54.33
CA GLN A 115 -34.72 0.98 52.91
C GLN A 115 -33.36 1.62 52.63
N ALA A 116 -32.59 0.99 51.74
CA ALA A 116 -31.35 1.58 51.20
C ALA A 116 -31.35 1.45 49.68
N PHE A 117 -30.80 2.46 49.00
CA PHE A 117 -30.77 2.53 47.55
C PHE A 117 -29.34 2.76 47.05
N SER A 118 -28.96 2.05 45.98
CA SER A 118 -27.70 2.26 45.29
C SER A 118 -27.86 2.01 43.79
N SER A 119 -27.01 2.65 42.99
CA SER A 119 -27.05 2.50 41.53
C SER A 119 -25.67 2.57 40.92
N THR A 120 -25.48 1.89 39.79
CA THR A 120 -24.26 1.91 38.99
C THR A 120 -24.60 2.16 37.52
N ASN A 121 -23.66 2.77 36.80
CA ASN A 121 -23.77 2.98 35.36
C ASN A 121 -22.74 2.10 34.64
N VAL A 122 -23.17 1.51 33.53
CA VAL A 122 -22.29 0.81 32.58
C VAL A 122 -22.39 1.53 31.24
N LEU A 123 -21.23 1.81 30.65
CA LEU A 123 -21.13 2.36 29.31
C LEU A 123 -21.03 1.22 28.29
N VAL A 124 -22.00 1.12 27.39
CA VAL A 124 -21.88 0.29 26.19
C VAL A 124 -21.16 1.13 25.12
N THR A 125 -19.98 0.70 24.71
CA THR A 125 -19.18 1.36 23.68
C THR A 125 -19.44 0.75 22.30
N PRO A 126 -19.32 1.53 21.22
CA PRO A 126 -19.38 0.98 19.87
C PRO A 126 -18.22 0.00 19.65
N CYS A 127 -18.41 -0.94 18.74
CA CYS A 127 -17.34 -1.81 18.30
C CYS A 127 -16.19 -1.00 17.71
N PRO A 128 -14.93 -1.40 17.98
CA PRO A 128 -13.81 -0.90 17.22
C PRO A 128 -14.06 -1.11 15.72
N PRO A 129 -13.71 -0.14 14.86
CA PRO A 129 -13.82 -0.34 13.42
C PRO A 129 -12.95 -1.53 13.00
N ALA A 130 -13.43 -2.30 12.03
CA ALA A 130 -12.65 -3.40 11.46
C ALA A 130 -11.29 -2.87 10.96
N PRO A 131 -10.20 -3.64 11.11
CA PRO A 131 -8.90 -3.23 10.61
C PRO A 131 -8.98 -3.01 9.09
N PRO A 132 -8.28 -1.99 8.56
CA PRO A 132 -8.32 -1.70 7.15
C PRO A 132 -7.67 -2.82 6.33
N VAL A 133 -8.21 -3.09 5.15
CA VAL A 133 -7.70 -4.08 4.20
C VAL A 133 -7.13 -3.36 3.00
N CYS A 134 -5.95 -3.81 2.55
CA CYS A 134 -5.32 -3.28 1.35
C CYS A 134 -6.12 -3.59 0.09
N PRO A 135 -6.18 -2.67 -0.88
CA PRO A 135 -6.62 -3.00 -2.22
C PRO A 135 -5.60 -3.91 -2.91
N THR A 136 -6.08 -4.69 -3.87
CA THR A 136 -5.20 -5.34 -4.85
C THR A 136 -4.70 -4.27 -5.81
N VAL A 137 -3.38 -4.08 -5.85
CA VAL A 137 -2.73 -3.09 -6.72
C VAL A 137 -2.08 -3.84 -7.89
N SER A 138 -2.33 -3.37 -9.11
CA SER A 138 -1.68 -3.88 -10.31
C SER A 138 -1.22 -2.72 -11.19
N ILE A 139 -0.06 -2.84 -11.83
CA ILE A 139 0.47 -1.85 -12.77
C ILE A 139 0.41 -2.42 -14.18
N SER A 140 -0.26 -1.71 -15.08
CA SER A 140 -0.24 -1.95 -16.51
C SER A 140 1.04 -1.35 -17.10
N CYS A 141 1.93 -2.25 -17.53
CA CYS A 141 3.17 -1.89 -18.22
C CYS A 141 2.87 -1.32 -19.61
N PRO A 142 3.57 -0.25 -20.03
CA PRO A 142 3.49 0.24 -21.40
C PRO A 142 4.05 -0.80 -22.39
N THR A 143 3.35 -0.99 -23.50
CA THR A 143 3.76 -1.88 -24.59
C THR A 143 4.46 -1.14 -25.73
N ASP A 144 4.05 0.10 -25.98
CA ASP A 144 4.62 0.95 -27.03
C ASP A 144 5.77 1.78 -26.45
N ILE A 145 6.98 1.25 -26.59
CA ILE A 145 8.21 1.85 -26.04
C ILE A 145 9.05 2.38 -27.19
N ALA A 146 9.35 3.67 -27.16
CA ALA A 146 10.20 4.34 -28.12
C ALA A 146 11.29 5.14 -27.40
N ILE A 147 12.45 5.27 -28.05
CA ILE A 147 13.56 6.09 -27.56
C ILE A 147 13.12 7.56 -27.59
N ASP A 148 13.53 8.33 -26.58
CA ASP A 148 13.27 9.78 -26.44
C ASP A 148 11.79 10.16 -26.46
N ARG A 149 10.90 9.24 -26.06
CA ARG A 149 9.48 9.50 -25.86
C ARG A 149 9.10 9.22 -24.40
N PRO A 150 8.23 10.06 -23.80
CA PRO A 150 7.76 9.81 -22.44
C PRO A 150 7.07 8.47 -22.33
N LEU A 151 7.38 7.75 -21.26
CA LEU A 151 6.84 6.43 -20.96
C LEU A 151 5.70 6.57 -19.94
N THR A 152 4.56 5.94 -20.20
CA THR A 152 3.37 6.06 -19.33
C THR A 152 3.11 4.75 -18.60
N PHE A 153 3.03 4.79 -17.26
CA PHE A 153 2.58 3.68 -16.43
C PHE A 153 1.19 3.98 -15.90
N SER A 154 0.34 2.96 -15.80
CA SER A 154 -1.02 3.09 -15.24
C SER A 154 -1.25 2.02 -14.19
N ALA A 155 -1.88 2.38 -13.08
CA ALA A 155 -2.25 1.46 -12.01
C ALA A 155 -3.75 1.23 -11.98
N ASN A 156 -4.13 0.00 -11.68
CA ASN A 156 -5.51 -0.40 -11.42
C ASN A 156 -5.63 -0.91 -9.99
N LEU A 157 -6.62 -0.37 -9.27
CA LEU A 157 -6.95 -0.76 -7.90
C LEU A 157 -8.26 -1.55 -7.90
N SER A 158 -8.31 -2.63 -7.13
CA SER A 158 -9.55 -3.36 -6.87
C SER A 158 -9.66 -3.78 -5.40
N GLY A 159 -10.87 -3.65 -4.83
CA GLY A 159 -11.12 -3.94 -3.41
C GLY A 159 -10.57 -2.86 -2.47
N GLY A 160 -10.23 -3.27 -1.24
CA GLY A 160 -9.75 -2.39 -0.17
C GLY A 160 -10.87 -1.78 0.69
N SER A 161 -10.49 -1.23 1.84
CA SER A 161 -11.43 -0.53 2.73
C SER A 161 -11.90 0.80 2.12
N GLY A 162 -13.16 0.87 1.69
CA GLY A 162 -13.75 2.05 1.04
C GLY A 162 -13.85 3.32 1.89
N SER A 163 -13.57 3.24 3.19
CA SER A 163 -13.46 4.40 4.09
C SER A 163 -12.13 5.14 3.99
N ILE A 164 -11.17 4.63 3.21
CA ILE A 164 -9.83 5.20 3.07
C ILE A 164 -9.66 5.79 1.67
N ALA A 165 -9.25 7.05 1.61
CA ALA A 165 -8.84 7.67 0.36
C ALA A 165 -7.43 7.16 -0.04
N PRO A 166 -7.24 6.57 -1.23
CA PRO A 166 -5.95 6.05 -1.66
C PRO A 166 -4.97 7.19 -1.94
N ILE A 167 -3.73 7.04 -1.46
CA ILE A 167 -2.61 7.95 -1.76
C ILE A 167 -1.62 7.20 -2.66
N TYR A 168 -1.35 7.73 -3.85
CA TYR A 168 -0.45 7.10 -4.81
C TYR A 168 0.98 7.63 -4.63
N ASN A 169 1.91 6.78 -4.20
CA ASN A 169 3.32 7.13 -4.10
C ASN A 169 4.12 6.38 -5.16
N TRP A 170 4.43 7.06 -6.26
CA TRP A 170 5.22 6.49 -7.34
C TRP A 170 6.71 6.72 -7.16
N THR A 171 7.48 5.68 -7.49
CA THR A 171 8.95 5.72 -7.57
C THR A 171 9.41 5.01 -8.85
N VAL A 172 10.57 5.43 -9.38
CA VAL A 172 11.13 4.90 -10.63
C VAL A 172 12.61 4.56 -10.45
N SER A 173 13.07 3.47 -11.09
CA SER A 173 14.48 3.05 -11.01
C SER A 173 15.43 3.87 -11.89
N ALA A 174 14.89 4.48 -12.95
CA ALA A 174 15.62 5.28 -13.92
C ALA A 174 14.68 6.29 -14.58
N GLY A 175 15.22 7.42 -15.04
CA GLY A 175 14.44 8.52 -15.59
C GLY A 175 13.85 9.43 -14.52
N THR A 176 12.99 10.35 -14.94
CA THR A 176 12.33 11.31 -14.03
C THR A 176 10.83 11.32 -14.26
N ILE A 177 10.03 11.32 -13.19
CA ILE A 177 8.58 11.47 -13.30
C ILE A 177 8.31 12.93 -13.65
N ILE A 178 7.71 13.16 -14.82
CA ILE A 178 7.42 14.51 -15.33
C ILE A 178 5.95 14.91 -15.16
N ASP A 179 5.06 13.94 -14.92
CA ASP A 179 3.61 14.17 -14.78
C ASP A 179 2.93 13.03 -13.99
N GLY A 180 1.79 13.34 -13.36
CA GLY A 180 0.90 12.35 -12.77
C GLY A 180 1.26 11.80 -11.39
N GLN A 181 2.27 12.37 -10.71
CA GLN A 181 2.59 11.99 -9.32
C GLN A 181 1.36 12.21 -8.41
N GLY A 182 1.11 11.27 -7.50
CA GLY A 182 -0.10 11.30 -6.66
C GLY A 182 -1.37 10.80 -7.35
N THR A 183 -1.31 10.36 -8.61
CA THR A 183 -2.47 9.86 -9.37
C THR A 183 -2.31 8.38 -9.77
N SER A 184 -3.32 7.80 -10.42
CA SER A 184 -3.27 6.42 -10.91
C SER A 184 -2.40 6.22 -12.16
N SER A 185 -1.85 7.28 -12.75
CA SER A 185 -0.96 7.18 -13.91
C SER A 185 0.17 8.19 -13.84
N ILE A 186 1.37 7.79 -14.24
CA ILE A 186 2.54 8.67 -14.31
C ILE A 186 3.15 8.66 -15.70
N LYS A 187 3.77 9.78 -16.07
CA LYS A 187 4.65 9.87 -17.23
C LYS A 187 6.08 10.08 -16.79
N ILE A 188 7.00 9.39 -17.43
CA ILE A 188 8.42 9.38 -17.12
C ILE A 188 9.19 9.85 -18.35
N ASP A 189 10.10 10.79 -18.16
CA ASP A 189 11.12 11.13 -19.15
C ASP A 189 12.17 10.03 -19.21
N THR A 190 12.44 9.55 -20.43
CA THR A 190 13.32 8.42 -20.71
C THR A 190 14.54 8.81 -21.55
N ALA A 191 14.82 10.10 -21.71
CA ALA A 191 16.00 10.60 -22.43
C ALA A 191 17.29 9.94 -21.91
N GLY A 192 18.10 9.40 -22.84
CA GLY A 192 19.38 8.75 -22.50
C GLY A 192 19.27 7.36 -21.83
N LEU A 193 18.07 6.79 -21.72
CA LEU A 193 17.86 5.46 -21.12
C LEU A 193 17.86 4.30 -22.13
N ALA A 194 18.32 4.55 -23.36
CA ALA A 194 18.49 3.53 -24.39
C ALA A 194 19.18 2.26 -23.84
N GLY A 195 18.56 1.10 -24.04
CA GLY A 195 19.05 -0.20 -23.56
C GLY A 195 18.96 -0.45 -22.05
N GLN A 196 18.48 0.51 -21.25
CA GLN A 196 18.30 0.34 -19.81
C GLN A 196 16.91 -0.21 -19.46
N THR A 197 16.78 -0.77 -18.27
CA THR A 197 15.49 -1.22 -17.71
C THR A 197 14.89 -0.13 -16.83
N VAL A 198 13.66 0.27 -17.13
CA VAL A 198 12.90 1.23 -16.34
C VAL A 198 11.84 0.47 -15.53
N ARG A 199 11.95 0.51 -14.19
CA ARG A 199 10.98 -0.07 -13.26
C ARG A 199 10.21 1.04 -12.56
N ALA A 200 8.89 0.99 -12.63
CA ALA A 200 7.99 1.81 -11.84
C ALA A 200 7.46 0.97 -10.67
N THR A 201 7.49 1.55 -9.47
CA THR A 201 6.93 0.96 -8.25
C THR A 201 5.92 1.93 -7.67
N LEU A 202 4.70 1.45 -7.45
CA LEU A 202 3.63 2.17 -6.78
C LEU A 202 3.47 1.61 -5.37
N SER A 203 3.59 2.47 -4.37
CA SER A 203 3.21 2.18 -2.99
C SER A 203 1.92 2.95 -2.65
N MET A 204 0.96 2.27 -2.03
CA MET A 204 -0.29 2.90 -1.62
C MET A 204 -0.19 3.39 -0.17
N GLY A 205 -0.36 4.69 0.03
CA GLY A 205 -0.55 5.29 1.35
C GLY A 205 -2.03 5.34 1.75
N GLY A 206 -2.28 5.67 3.02
CA GLY A 206 -3.62 5.81 3.61
C GLY A 206 -4.13 4.54 4.29
N TYR A 207 -3.67 3.37 3.84
CA TYR A 207 -3.85 2.10 4.52
C TYR A 207 -2.74 1.96 5.58
N THR A 208 -3.04 1.42 6.77
CA THR A 208 -2.02 1.16 7.81
C THR A 208 -1.12 -0.04 7.46
N LEU A 209 -0.93 -0.30 6.17
CA LEU A 209 -0.37 -1.48 5.56
C LEU A 209 0.35 -1.08 4.27
N ASP A 210 1.53 -1.65 4.03
CA ASP A 210 2.34 -1.37 2.83
C ASP A 210 1.93 -2.28 1.67
N CYS A 211 0.90 -1.90 0.91
CA CYS A 211 0.62 -2.56 -0.37
C CYS A 211 1.33 -1.83 -1.51
N SER A 212 2.07 -2.61 -2.30
CA SER A 212 2.81 -2.09 -3.44
C SER A 212 2.74 -3.04 -4.64
N ALA A 213 2.92 -2.46 -5.82
CA ALA A 213 3.09 -3.19 -7.05
C ALA A 213 4.28 -2.61 -7.82
N SER A 214 4.91 -3.41 -8.67
CA SER A 214 5.96 -2.94 -9.57
C SER A 214 5.81 -3.55 -10.95
N CYS A 215 6.24 -2.79 -11.95
CA CYS A 215 6.36 -3.24 -13.34
C CYS A 215 7.69 -2.72 -13.89
N ALA A 216 8.34 -3.53 -14.73
CA ALA A 216 9.56 -3.12 -15.42
C ALA A 216 9.43 -3.33 -16.92
N VAL A 217 10.01 -2.41 -17.69
CA VAL A 217 10.13 -2.51 -19.14
C VAL A 217 11.56 -2.22 -19.57
N GLN A 218 11.98 -2.78 -20.69
CA GLN A 218 13.30 -2.56 -21.26
C GLN A 218 13.20 -1.54 -22.39
N MET A 219 14.00 -0.48 -22.31
CA MET A 219 14.10 0.51 -23.38
C MET A 219 14.80 -0.11 -24.59
N PRO A 220 14.30 0.12 -25.82
CA PRO A 220 14.96 -0.37 -27.02
C PRO A 220 16.37 0.22 -27.14
N VAL A 221 17.27 -0.59 -27.71
CA VAL A 221 18.62 -0.14 -28.05
C VAL A 221 18.56 0.56 -29.41
N PRO A 222 19.13 1.76 -29.58
CA PRO A 222 19.24 2.40 -30.88
C PRO A 222 19.98 1.48 -31.83
N ILE A 223 19.33 1.08 -32.92
CA ILE A 223 19.98 0.31 -33.97
C ILE A 223 20.91 1.28 -34.71
N PRO A 224 22.24 1.04 -34.74
CA PRO A 224 23.13 1.92 -35.48
C PRO A 224 22.80 1.88 -36.98
N SER A 225 23.00 2.97 -37.70
CA SER A 225 22.86 3.01 -39.16
C SER A 225 24.19 2.74 -39.84
N SER A 226 24.17 2.04 -40.98
CA SER A 226 25.34 2.04 -41.88
C SER A 226 25.55 3.44 -42.46
N ARG A 227 26.80 3.82 -42.64
CA ARG A 227 27.17 5.12 -43.23
C ARG A 227 27.96 4.93 -44.51
N LYS A 228 27.65 5.74 -45.53
CA LYS A 228 28.50 5.82 -46.73
C LYS A 228 29.81 6.46 -46.29
N PHE A 229 30.89 5.71 -46.41
CA PHE A 229 32.22 6.13 -46.03
C PHE A 229 32.86 6.95 -47.15
N ASP A 230 32.76 6.47 -48.38
CA ASP A 230 33.34 7.12 -49.55
C ASP A 230 32.61 6.69 -50.84
N GLU A 231 32.76 7.48 -51.89
CA GLU A 231 32.22 7.22 -53.23
C GLU A 231 33.16 7.80 -54.30
N PHE A 232 33.48 7.00 -55.32
CA PHE A 232 34.36 7.43 -56.40
C PHE A 232 34.18 6.62 -57.69
N PRO A 233 34.42 7.23 -58.87
CA PRO A 233 34.34 6.54 -60.15
C PRO A 233 35.57 5.64 -60.37
N ALA A 234 35.74 5.12 -61.59
CA ALA A 234 36.98 4.46 -61.97
C ALA A 234 38.19 5.44 -61.91
N ILE A 235 38.99 5.38 -60.85
CA ILE A 235 40.17 6.22 -60.62
C ILE A 235 41.50 5.46 -60.78
N SER A 236 42.63 6.18 -60.68
CA SER A 236 43.95 5.56 -60.73
C SER A 236 44.16 4.59 -59.56
N ARG A 237 44.99 3.56 -59.77
CA ARG A 237 45.23 2.53 -58.75
C ARG A 237 45.84 3.07 -57.47
N ASN A 238 46.65 4.14 -57.56
CA ASN A 238 47.27 4.73 -56.38
C ASN A 238 46.25 5.52 -55.56
N ASP A 239 45.33 6.22 -56.23
CA ASP A 239 44.26 6.98 -55.55
C ASP A 239 43.25 6.05 -54.89
N GLU A 240 42.89 4.93 -55.55
CA GLU A 240 42.01 3.92 -54.96
C GLU A 240 42.64 3.31 -53.70
N LYS A 241 43.93 2.94 -53.76
CA LYS A 241 44.65 2.42 -52.59
C LYS A 241 44.59 3.40 -51.42
N ALA A 242 44.85 4.68 -51.67
CA ALA A 242 44.79 5.70 -50.63
C ALA A 242 43.39 5.83 -49.98
N ARG A 243 42.31 5.66 -50.75
CA ARG A 243 40.94 5.64 -50.21
C ARG A 243 40.64 4.37 -49.41
N LEU A 244 41.09 3.22 -49.90
CA LEU A 244 40.99 1.94 -49.18
C LEU A 244 41.81 1.92 -47.90
N ASP A 245 42.90 2.68 -47.84
CA ASP A 245 43.71 2.86 -46.64
C ASP A 245 42.92 3.55 -45.54
N ASN A 246 42.19 4.62 -45.89
CA ASN A 246 41.32 5.32 -44.94
C ASN A 246 40.18 4.41 -44.48
N LEU A 247 39.60 3.59 -45.37
CA LEU A 247 38.60 2.60 -44.99
C LEU A 247 39.18 1.54 -44.03
N ALA A 248 40.40 1.07 -44.28
CA ALA A 248 41.06 0.10 -43.43
C ALA A 248 41.33 0.65 -42.03
N VAL A 249 41.70 1.94 -41.90
CA VAL A 249 41.86 2.60 -40.60
C VAL A 249 40.56 2.58 -39.81
N GLU A 250 39.42 2.88 -40.44
CA GLU A 250 38.11 2.80 -39.77
C GLU A 250 37.76 1.38 -39.31
N LEU A 251 38.05 0.37 -40.14
CA LEU A 251 37.83 -1.05 -39.79
C LEU A 251 38.78 -1.55 -38.70
N GLN A 252 39.94 -0.92 -38.52
CA GLN A 252 40.86 -1.21 -37.44
C GLN A 252 40.41 -0.55 -36.13
N ASN A 253 39.87 0.68 -36.21
CA ASN A 253 39.33 1.41 -35.07
C ASN A 253 38.05 0.75 -34.51
N ASP A 254 37.19 0.20 -35.37
CA ASP A 254 36.05 -0.62 -34.98
C ASP A 254 36.25 -2.07 -35.47
N PRO A 255 36.75 -2.98 -34.61
CA PRO A 255 36.99 -4.37 -34.99
C PRO A 255 35.70 -5.17 -35.23
N THR A 256 34.53 -4.63 -34.87
CA THR A 256 33.22 -5.27 -35.06
C THR A 256 32.52 -4.81 -36.33
N ALA A 257 32.98 -3.73 -36.96
CA ALA A 257 32.42 -3.22 -38.20
C ALA A 257 32.68 -4.15 -39.39
N THR A 258 31.75 -4.14 -40.35
CA THR A 258 31.89 -4.79 -41.65
C THR A 258 31.93 -3.71 -42.74
N ALA A 259 32.87 -3.80 -43.67
CA ALA A 259 32.89 -2.98 -44.87
C ALA A 259 32.01 -3.58 -45.96
N TYR A 260 31.23 -2.72 -46.62
CA TYR A 260 30.49 -3.06 -47.82
C TYR A 260 31.11 -2.31 -48.99
N VAL A 261 31.50 -3.06 -50.02
CA VAL A 261 32.05 -2.54 -51.27
C VAL A 261 31.00 -2.77 -52.34
N ILE A 262 30.34 -1.70 -52.76
CA ILE A 262 29.31 -1.76 -53.80
C ILE A 262 29.92 -1.24 -55.09
N VAL A 263 29.97 -2.09 -56.11
CA VAL A 263 30.48 -1.70 -57.43
C VAL A 263 29.30 -1.64 -58.40
N HIS A 264 29.01 -0.44 -58.88
CA HIS A 264 28.02 -0.17 -59.90
C HIS A 264 28.67 -0.29 -61.29
N PRO A 265 28.20 -1.19 -62.16
CA PRO A 265 28.71 -1.26 -63.52
C PRO A 265 28.31 0.01 -64.31
N GLY A 266 29.22 0.51 -65.14
CA GLY A 266 28.90 1.56 -66.10
C GLY A 266 28.18 0.98 -67.32
N ARG A 267 27.48 1.83 -68.09
CA ARG A 267 26.76 1.42 -69.31
C ARG A 267 27.63 0.68 -70.32
N ASN A 268 28.88 1.09 -70.43
CA ASN A 268 29.86 0.51 -71.37
C ASN A 268 30.84 -0.45 -70.68
N SER A 269 30.56 -0.87 -69.44
CA SER A 269 31.41 -1.84 -68.72
C SER A 269 31.41 -3.20 -69.42
N LYS A 270 32.58 -3.81 -69.53
CA LYS A 270 32.77 -5.14 -70.11
C LYS A 270 32.40 -6.22 -69.10
N SER A 271 32.08 -7.40 -69.63
CA SER A 271 31.87 -8.58 -68.78
C SER A 271 33.11 -8.84 -67.91
N GLY A 272 32.88 -8.97 -66.60
CA GLY A 272 33.94 -9.19 -65.61
C GLY A 272 34.61 -7.94 -65.04
N ASP A 273 34.27 -6.73 -65.50
CA ASP A 273 34.86 -5.48 -64.95
C ASP A 273 34.54 -5.33 -63.46
N VAL A 274 33.28 -5.55 -63.07
CA VAL A 274 32.83 -5.52 -61.67
C VAL A 274 33.60 -6.55 -60.85
N GLN A 275 33.65 -7.81 -61.30
CA GLN A 275 34.36 -8.87 -60.58
C GLN A 275 35.85 -8.55 -60.41
N ARG A 276 36.51 -8.06 -61.46
CA ARG A 276 37.93 -7.69 -61.43
C ARG A 276 38.17 -6.53 -60.46
N HIS A 277 37.28 -5.55 -60.44
CA HIS A 277 37.35 -4.42 -59.53
C HIS A 277 37.20 -4.89 -58.08
N THR A 278 36.14 -5.64 -57.80
CA THR A 278 35.85 -6.22 -56.48
C THR A 278 36.98 -7.10 -55.97
N SER A 279 37.48 -8.04 -56.78
CA SER A 279 38.60 -8.92 -56.38
C SER A 279 39.85 -8.14 -56.02
N ARG A 280 40.15 -7.03 -56.71
CA ARG A 280 41.29 -6.16 -56.40
C ARG A 280 41.11 -5.38 -55.11
N VAL A 281 39.91 -4.85 -54.85
CA VAL A 281 39.61 -4.15 -53.59
C VAL A 281 39.75 -5.10 -52.40
N VAL A 282 39.16 -6.30 -52.51
CA VAL A 282 39.24 -7.33 -51.47
C VAL A 282 40.69 -7.77 -51.25
N ASP A 283 41.44 -8.07 -52.32
CA ASP A 283 42.85 -8.46 -52.24
C ASP A 283 43.69 -7.40 -51.51
N TYR A 284 43.49 -6.12 -51.83
CA TYR A 284 44.22 -5.04 -51.17
C TYR A 284 43.89 -4.94 -49.68
N LEU A 285 42.60 -4.95 -49.31
CA LEU A 285 42.17 -4.86 -47.92
C LEU A 285 42.62 -6.07 -47.09
N VAL A 286 42.57 -7.27 -47.65
CA VAL A 286 42.96 -8.51 -46.95
C VAL A 286 44.47 -8.67 -46.90
N ASN A 287 45.15 -8.66 -48.05
CA ASN A 287 46.56 -9.04 -48.13
C ASN A 287 47.52 -7.87 -47.84
N THR A 288 47.12 -6.62 -48.11
CA THR A 288 47.96 -5.44 -47.82
C THR A 288 47.61 -4.80 -46.48
N ARG A 289 46.32 -4.71 -46.14
CA ARG A 289 45.84 -4.07 -44.90
C ARG A 289 45.46 -5.02 -43.77
N ALA A 290 45.62 -6.33 -43.97
CA ALA A 290 45.40 -7.37 -42.97
C ALA A 290 43.99 -7.36 -42.35
N ILE A 291 42.98 -6.94 -43.13
CA ILE A 291 41.58 -7.01 -42.70
C ILE A 291 41.06 -8.43 -42.92
N ASP A 292 40.37 -9.00 -41.91
CA ASP A 292 39.72 -10.31 -42.06
C ASP A 292 38.72 -10.26 -43.22
N SER A 293 38.84 -11.20 -44.16
CA SER A 293 37.98 -11.27 -45.34
C SER A 293 36.50 -11.43 -44.99
N LYS A 294 36.17 -12.02 -43.82
CA LYS A 294 34.78 -12.12 -43.33
C LYS A 294 34.15 -10.77 -43.02
N ARG A 295 34.96 -9.71 -42.86
CA ARG A 295 34.52 -8.35 -42.57
C ARG A 295 34.37 -7.50 -43.84
N ILE A 296 34.49 -8.10 -45.02
CA ILE A 296 34.33 -7.40 -46.30
C ILE A 296 33.24 -8.09 -47.09
N VAL A 297 32.17 -7.36 -47.37
CA VAL A 297 31.03 -7.82 -48.18
C VAL A 297 31.02 -7.04 -49.48
N THR A 298 30.89 -7.73 -50.60
CA THR A 298 30.92 -7.11 -51.91
C THR A 298 29.55 -7.26 -52.58
N LEU A 299 28.99 -6.16 -53.05
CA LEU A 299 27.69 -6.12 -53.71
C LEU A 299 27.84 -5.54 -55.11
N VAL A 300 26.95 -5.95 -56.01
CA VAL A 300 26.82 -5.33 -57.32
C VAL A 300 25.63 -4.38 -57.27
N GLY A 301 25.88 -3.11 -57.54
CA GLY A 301 24.85 -2.08 -57.57
C GLY A 301 24.15 -1.98 -58.92
N ALA A 302 23.12 -1.13 -58.99
CA ALA A 302 22.44 -0.82 -60.25
C ALA A 302 23.41 -0.22 -61.30
N THR A 303 23.14 -0.46 -62.59
CA THR A 303 23.92 0.12 -63.69
C THR A 303 23.84 1.64 -63.69
N GLN A 304 24.99 2.30 -63.81
CA GLN A 304 25.13 3.76 -63.90
C GLN A 304 25.73 4.16 -65.27
N GLU A 305 25.84 5.47 -65.54
CA GLU A 305 26.48 5.95 -66.78
C GLU A 305 27.95 5.53 -66.85
N GLU A 306 28.68 5.71 -65.74
CA GLU A 306 30.07 5.29 -65.56
C GLU A 306 30.19 4.28 -64.42
N LEU A 307 31.32 3.55 -64.35
CA LEU A 307 31.59 2.66 -63.22
C LEU A 307 31.77 3.48 -61.94
N MET A 308 31.01 3.15 -60.90
CA MET A 308 31.04 3.82 -59.61
C MET A 308 31.30 2.81 -58.48
N VAL A 309 32.07 3.22 -57.49
CA VAL A 309 32.36 2.43 -56.29
C VAL A 309 31.84 3.18 -55.08
N GLU A 310 31.03 2.51 -54.28
CA GLU A 310 30.62 3.00 -52.96
C GLU A 310 31.26 2.14 -51.87
N LEU A 311 31.88 2.80 -50.90
CA LEU A 311 32.40 2.18 -49.69
C LEU A 311 31.49 2.54 -48.54
N TRP A 312 31.02 1.53 -47.82
CA TRP A 312 30.12 1.68 -46.68
C TRP A 312 30.70 1.02 -45.45
N LEU A 313 30.52 1.66 -44.30
CA LEU A 313 30.83 1.09 -42.99
C LEU A 313 29.53 0.70 -42.30
N ARG A 314 29.45 -0.56 -41.89
CA ARG A 314 28.33 -1.12 -41.14
C ARG A 314 28.81 -1.54 -39.74
N PRO A 315 28.50 -0.76 -38.69
CA PRO A 315 28.71 -1.18 -37.31
C PRO A 315 27.96 -2.48 -36.98
N GLN A 316 28.38 -3.19 -35.93
CA GLN A 316 27.67 -4.38 -35.48
C GLN A 316 26.21 -4.06 -35.16
N GLY A 317 25.28 -4.91 -35.62
CA GLY A 317 23.84 -4.72 -35.42
C GLY A 317 23.18 -3.70 -36.37
N ALA A 318 23.95 -2.92 -37.14
CA ALA A 318 23.38 -1.98 -38.10
C ALA A 318 22.71 -2.68 -39.28
N THR A 319 21.78 -1.99 -39.94
CA THR A 319 21.18 -2.49 -41.19
C THR A 319 22.19 -2.39 -42.34
N PRO A 320 22.35 -3.44 -43.17
CA PRO A 320 23.19 -3.38 -44.36
C PRO A 320 22.77 -2.26 -45.32
N PRO A 321 23.71 -1.63 -46.04
CA PRO A 321 23.37 -0.71 -47.13
C PRO A 321 22.62 -1.46 -48.24
N ARG A 322 21.77 -0.74 -48.97
CA ARG A 322 21.06 -1.28 -50.13
C ARG A 322 21.78 -0.82 -51.41
N PRO A 323 22.20 -1.77 -52.27
CA PRO A 323 22.89 -1.48 -53.54
C PRO A 323 21.95 -1.02 -54.66
#